data_AF-A0AAV4DNE2-F1
#
_entry.id   AF-A0AAV4DNE2-F1
#
_cell.length_a   1.000
_cell.length_b   1.000
_cell.length_c   1.000
_cell.angle_alpha   90.00
_cell.angle_beta   90.00
_cell.angle_gamma   90.00
#
_symmetry.space_group_name_H-M   'P 1'
#
loop_
_entity.id
_entity.type
_entity.pdbx_description
1 polymer ?
#
loop_
_entity_poly.entity_id
_entity_poly.type
_entity_poly.pdbx_seq_one_letter_code
_entity_poly.pdbx_strand_id
1 'polypeptide(L)'
;MDAVWRVLNSLTATKRNDFDLHITCLEQMCPLFFCMDYHNYDRYLTRYIILLLNLNDSHPGAEELIKVKGFSVSRSPASGARNAVDLTIEQTIKRQAKCKGRIVGFSQNAAALLEEPGLGSKDHAHKDCQQSQMRQSEKSVKTIKQSFESYINPFETFGNDKLI
;
A
#
# COMPACT_ATOMS: atom_id res chain seq x y z
N MET A 1 -2.74 -22.72 -28.65
CA MET A 1 -2.48 -22.61 -27.20
C MET A 1 -3.80 -22.45 -26.48
N ASP A 2 -4.07 -23.35 -25.54
CA ASP A 2 -5.29 -23.42 -24.72
C ASP A 2 -5.59 -22.07 -24.01
N ALA A 3 -6.86 -21.66 -23.97
CA ALA A 3 -7.30 -20.42 -23.32
C ALA A 3 -6.88 -20.37 -21.83
N VAL A 4 -6.83 -21.54 -21.18
CA VAL A 4 -6.35 -21.70 -19.80
C VAL A 4 -4.91 -21.20 -19.65
N TRP A 5 -4.03 -21.53 -20.61
CA TRP A 5 -2.63 -21.14 -20.56
C TRP A 5 -2.45 -19.62 -20.66
N ARG A 6 -3.30 -18.95 -21.44
CA ARG A 6 -3.27 -17.48 -21.59
C ARG A 6 -3.63 -16.79 -20.28
N VAL A 7 -4.63 -17.29 -19.57
CA VAL A 7 -5.02 -16.78 -18.25
C VAL A 7 -3.91 -17.02 -17.22
N LEU A 8 -3.29 -18.20 -17.22
CA LEU A 8 -2.17 -18.51 -16.32
C LEU A 8 -0.94 -17.63 -16.57
N ASN A 9 -0.64 -17.32 -17.84
CA ASN A 9 0.44 -16.41 -18.18
C ASN A 9 0.14 -14.98 -17.73
N SER A 10 -1.11 -14.51 -17.88
CA SER A 10 -1.53 -13.20 -17.37
C SER A 10 -1.37 -13.09 -15.84
N LEU A 11 -1.75 -14.14 -15.11
CA LEU A 11 -1.51 -14.21 -13.67
C LEU A 11 -0.01 -14.19 -13.36
N THR A 12 0.78 -14.99 -14.08
CA THR A 12 2.24 -15.07 -13.90
C THR A 12 2.91 -13.72 -14.15
N ALA A 13 2.50 -13.01 -15.20
CA ALA A 13 2.96 -11.67 -15.52
C ALA A 13 2.75 -10.72 -14.34
N THR A 14 1.54 -10.73 -13.77
CA THR A 14 1.19 -9.94 -12.58
C THR A 14 2.02 -10.34 -11.36
N LYS A 15 2.21 -11.64 -11.11
CA LYS A 15 3.00 -12.13 -9.97
C LYS A 15 4.47 -11.76 -10.07
N ARG A 16 5.02 -11.66 -11.29
CA ARG A 16 6.44 -11.37 -11.56
C ARG A 16 6.73 -9.90 -11.90
N ASN A 17 5.71 -9.06 -12.03
CA ASN A 17 5.84 -7.70 -12.56
C ASN A 17 6.38 -7.66 -14.00
N ASP A 18 6.06 -8.67 -14.80
CA ASP A 18 6.52 -8.77 -16.20
C ASP A 18 5.57 -8.00 -17.11
N PHE A 19 5.96 -6.78 -17.46
CA PHE A 19 5.12 -5.85 -18.22
C PHE A 19 4.95 -6.28 -19.68
N ASP A 20 6.02 -6.79 -20.31
CA ASP A 20 6.00 -7.19 -21.72
C ASP A 20 5.14 -8.46 -21.90
N LEU A 21 5.24 -9.42 -20.97
CA LEU A 21 4.36 -10.58 -20.93
C LEU A 21 2.91 -10.18 -20.68
N HIS A 22 2.67 -9.17 -19.86
CA HIS A 22 1.32 -8.67 -19.60
C HIS A 22 0.66 -8.14 -20.88
N ILE A 23 1.33 -7.26 -21.63
CA ILE A 23 0.82 -6.73 -22.92
C ILE A 23 0.51 -7.87 -23.88
N THR A 24 1.45 -8.81 -24.04
CA THR A 24 1.27 -9.98 -24.92
C THR A 24 0.03 -10.80 -24.54
N CYS A 25 -0.22 -10.99 -23.24
CA CYS A 25 -1.40 -11.69 -22.77
C CYS A 25 -2.69 -10.92 -23.08
N LEU A 26 -2.69 -9.59 -22.92
CA LEU A 26 -3.86 -8.76 -23.23
C LEU A 26 -4.23 -8.81 -24.71
N GLU A 27 -3.25 -8.68 -25.60
CA GLU A 27 -3.45 -8.80 -27.06
C GLU A 27 -4.07 -10.14 -27.44
N GLN A 28 -3.61 -11.22 -26.79
CA GLN A 28 -4.13 -12.56 -26.99
C GLN A 28 -5.52 -12.80 -26.40
N MET A 29 -5.89 -12.07 -25.35
CA MET A 29 -7.20 -12.17 -24.70
C MET A 29 -8.26 -11.32 -25.39
N CYS A 30 -7.88 -10.24 -26.10
CA CYS A 30 -8.82 -9.35 -26.78
C CYS A 30 -9.79 -10.09 -27.72
N PRO A 31 -9.33 -10.93 -28.66
CA PRO A 31 -10.23 -11.70 -29.53
C PRO A 31 -11.13 -12.65 -28.77
N LEU A 32 -10.69 -13.17 -27.61
CA LEU A 32 -11.52 -14.06 -26.79
C LEU A 32 -12.70 -13.31 -26.18
N PHE A 33 -12.51 -12.07 -25.71
CA PHE A 33 -13.61 -11.25 -25.21
C PHE A 33 -14.60 -10.92 -26.33
N PHE A 34 -14.12 -10.66 -27.54
CA PHE A 34 -14.98 -10.46 -28.69
C PHE A 34 -15.82 -11.72 -29.02
N CYS A 35 -15.19 -12.90 -29.07
CA CYS A 35 -15.88 -14.16 -29.38
C CYS A 35 -16.86 -14.63 -28.29
N MET A 36 -16.71 -14.14 -27.06
CA MET A 36 -17.54 -14.51 -25.91
C MET A 36 -18.63 -13.45 -25.62
N ASP A 37 -18.97 -12.61 -26.60
CA ASP A 37 -19.96 -11.52 -26.51
C ASP A 37 -19.67 -10.46 -25.43
N TYR A 38 -18.41 -10.36 -24.98
CA TYR A 38 -17.96 -9.33 -24.04
C TYR A 38 -17.45 -8.09 -24.78
N HIS A 39 -18.26 -7.53 -25.69
CA HIS A 39 -17.87 -6.42 -26.58
C HIS A 39 -17.39 -5.17 -25.83
N ASN A 40 -17.96 -4.87 -24.67
CA ASN A 40 -17.49 -3.75 -23.84
C ASN A 40 -16.05 -3.96 -23.38
N TYR A 41 -15.72 -5.17 -22.94
CA TYR A 41 -14.37 -5.51 -22.50
C TYR A 41 -13.40 -5.48 -23.67
N ASP A 42 -13.77 -6.06 -24.82
CA ASP A 42 -12.95 -6.02 -26.03
C ASP A 42 -12.64 -4.57 -26.49
N ARG A 43 -13.67 -3.70 -26.52
CA ARG A 43 -13.51 -2.28 -26.90
C ARG A 43 -12.57 -1.53 -25.95
N TYR A 44 -12.78 -1.66 -24.64
CA TYR A 44 -11.95 -0.95 -23.66
C TYR A 44 -10.55 -1.54 -23.57
N LEU A 45 -10.41 -2.86 -23.73
CA LEU A 45 -9.13 -3.53 -23.72
C LEU A 45 -8.27 -3.13 -24.92
N THR A 46 -8.87 -3.04 -26.11
CA THR A 46 -8.18 -2.54 -27.32
C THR A 46 -7.62 -1.14 -27.08
N ARG A 47 -8.44 -0.23 -26.52
CA ARG A 47 -7.98 1.13 -26.18
C ARG A 47 -6.86 1.12 -25.15
N TYR A 48 -6.97 0.25 -24.15
CA TYR A 48 -5.96 0.12 -23.10
C TYR A 48 -4.62 -0.38 -23.66
N ILE A 49 -4.63 -1.39 -24.52
CA ILE A 49 -3.42 -1.92 -25.18
C ILE A 49 -2.72 -0.80 -25.97
N ILE A 50 -3.45 -0.03 -26.78
CA ILE A 50 -2.89 1.10 -27.54
C ILE A 50 -2.22 2.12 -26.60
N LEU A 51 -2.81 2.38 -25.44
CA LEU A 51 -2.26 3.31 -24.44
C LEU A 51 -0.96 2.78 -23.84
N LEU A 52 -0.88 1.48 -23.56
CA LEU A 52 0.34 0.82 -23.08
C LEU A 52 1.45 0.81 -24.14
N LEU A 53 1.11 0.57 -25.41
CA LEU A 53 2.09 0.57 -26.51
C LEU A 53 2.65 1.97 -26.79
N ASN A 54 1.82 3.00 -26.65
CA ASN A 54 2.22 4.41 -26.83
C ASN A 54 2.72 5.07 -25.52
N LEU A 55 3.08 4.27 -24.51
CA LEU A 55 3.40 4.79 -23.19
C LEU A 55 4.64 5.69 -23.21
N ASN A 56 5.68 5.33 -23.97
CA ASN A 56 6.89 6.15 -24.08
C ASN A 56 6.65 7.50 -24.76
N ASP A 57 5.79 7.54 -25.77
CA ASP A 57 5.49 8.77 -26.50
C ASP A 57 4.57 9.69 -25.69
N SER A 58 3.58 9.12 -25.02
CA SER A 58 2.60 9.87 -24.23
C SER A 58 3.14 10.30 -22.85
N HIS A 59 3.95 9.45 -22.22
CA HIS A 59 4.50 9.64 -20.88
C HIS A 59 5.95 9.12 -20.80
N PRO A 60 6.93 9.89 -21.30
CA PRO A 60 8.34 9.50 -21.28
C PRO A 60 8.81 9.13 -19.86
N GLY A 61 9.48 7.98 -19.73
CA GLY A 61 9.96 7.45 -18.45
C GLY A 61 8.94 6.64 -17.64
N ALA A 62 7.66 6.63 -18.03
CA ALA A 62 6.65 5.82 -17.34
C ALA A 62 6.90 4.31 -17.51
N GLU A 63 7.37 3.86 -18.68
CA GLU A 63 7.65 2.43 -18.91
C GLU A 63 8.71 1.90 -17.95
N GLU A 64 9.77 2.67 -17.69
CA GLU A 64 10.82 2.29 -16.74
C GLU A 64 10.26 2.10 -15.33
N LEU A 65 9.44 3.04 -14.85
CA LEU A 65 8.79 2.96 -13.55
C LEU A 65 7.89 1.72 -13.43
N ILE A 66 7.14 1.42 -14.50
CA ILE A 66 6.23 0.27 -14.56
C ILE A 66 7.03 -1.05 -14.52
N LYS A 67 8.10 -1.15 -15.32
CA LYS A 67 8.96 -2.33 -15.39
C LYS A 67 9.69 -2.61 -14.08
N VAL A 68 10.10 -1.58 -13.34
CA VAL A 68 10.75 -1.75 -12.04
C VAL A 68 9.78 -2.38 -11.02
N LYS A 69 8.70 -1.69 -10.66
CA LYS A 69 7.68 -2.17 -9.69
C LYS A 69 6.30 -1.52 -9.84
N GLY A 70 6.03 -0.75 -10.90
CA GLY A 70 4.79 0.01 -11.04
C GLY A 70 3.59 -0.79 -11.56
N PHE A 71 3.82 -1.91 -12.25
CA PHE A 71 2.72 -2.72 -12.81
C PHE A 71 1.93 -3.52 -11.75
N SER A 72 2.61 -4.04 -10.74
CA SER A 72 2.03 -4.86 -9.67
C SER A 72 2.65 -4.52 -8.33
N VAL A 73 1.96 -4.76 -7.21
CA VAL A 73 2.43 -4.42 -5.87
C VAL A 73 2.32 -5.61 -4.93
N SER A 74 3.22 -5.71 -3.94
CA SER A 74 3.14 -6.70 -2.87
C SER A 74 3.06 -6.02 -1.52
N ARG A 75 2.22 -6.56 -0.63
CA ARG A 75 2.14 -6.16 0.78
C ARG A 75 3.07 -6.97 1.68
N SER A 76 3.62 -8.07 1.17
CA SER A 76 4.54 -8.93 1.88
C SER A 76 5.80 -9.19 1.05
N PRO A 77 6.94 -9.51 1.67
CA PRO A 77 8.17 -9.85 0.95
C PRO A 77 8.12 -11.23 0.29
N ALA A 78 7.03 -12.00 0.44
CA ALA A 78 6.91 -13.34 -0.10
C ALA A 78 6.88 -13.33 -1.64
N SER A 79 7.62 -14.28 -2.24
CA SER A 79 7.57 -14.51 -3.69
C SER A 79 6.16 -14.90 -4.13
N GLY A 80 5.68 -14.32 -5.24
CA GLY A 80 4.32 -14.57 -5.76
C GLY A 80 3.19 -13.87 -5.02
N ALA A 81 3.47 -13.05 -3.99
CA ALA A 81 2.46 -12.29 -3.27
C ALA A 81 2.02 -10.98 -3.97
N ARG A 82 2.63 -10.64 -5.12
CA ARG A 82 2.26 -9.47 -5.90
C ARG A 82 0.84 -9.59 -6.45
N ASN A 83 0.12 -8.49 -6.48
CA ASN A 83 -1.20 -8.38 -7.10
C ASN A 83 -1.25 -7.13 -7.97
N ALA A 84 -2.25 -7.05 -8.84
CA ALA A 84 -2.53 -5.81 -9.57
C ALA A 84 -2.69 -4.63 -8.59
N VAL A 85 -2.21 -3.46 -9.01
CA VAL A 85 -2.25 -2.23 -8.20
C VAL A 85 -3.67 -1.90 -7.78
N ASP A 86 -4.59 -1.90 -8.74
CA ASP A 86 -6.01 -1.59 -8.52
C ASP A 86 -6.66 -2.51 -7.47
N LEU A 87 -6.48 -3.83 -7.63
CA LEU A 87 -6.98 -4.82 -6.67
C LEU A 87 -6.44 -4.57 -5.25
N THR A 88 -5.18 -4.15 -5.14
CA THR A 88 -4.56 -3.86 -3.85
C THR A 88 -5.10 -2.58 -3.24
N ILE A 89 -5.33 -1.54 -4.05
CA ILE A 89 -5.97 -0.28 -3.63
C ILE A 89 -7.38 -0.58 -3.11
N GLU A 90 -8.20 -1.28 -3.90
CA GLU A 90 -9.57 -1.63 -3.54
C GLU A 90 -9.62 -2.43 -2.23
N GLN A 91 -8.77 -3.46 -2.09
CA GLN A 91 -8.68 -4.23 -0.85
C GLN A 91 -8.23 -3.39 0.35
N THR A 92 -7.35 -2.42 0.12
CA THR A 92 -6.86 -1.52 1.19
C THR A 92 -7.97 -0.60 1.66
N ILE A 93 -8.72 0.01 0.73
CA ILE A 93 -9.89 0.84 1.03
C ILE A 93 -10.96 0.02 1.75
N LYS A 94 -11.31 -1.17 1.23
CA LYS A 94 -12.30 -2.06 1.86
C LYS A 94 -11.87 -2.49 3.26
N ARG A 95 -10.58 -2.77 3.48
CA ARG A 95 -10.04 -3.11 4.81
C ARG A 95 -10.19 -1.91 5.76
N GLN A 96 -9.82 -0.71 5.32
CA GLN A 96 -9.96 0.50 6.12
C GLN A 96 -11.42 0.80 6.48
N ALA A 97 -12.35 0.61 5.54
CA ALA A 97 -13.79 0.79 5.76
C ALA A 97 -14.38 -0.23 6.75
N LYS A 98 -13.81 -1.45 6.85
CA LYS A 98 -14.30 -2.52 7.73
C LYS A 98 -13.66 -2.55 9.13
N CYS A 99 -12.59 -1.79 9.38
CA CYS A 99 -11.98 -1.73 10.70
C CYS A 99 -12.90 -1.00 11.69
N LYS A 100 -13.03 -1.52 12.92
CA LYS A 100 -13.86 -0.94 13.99
C LYS A 100 -13.45 0.51 14.26
N GLY A 101 -14.29 1.46 13.84
CA GLY A 101 -14.13 2.90 14.06
C GLY A 101 -14.23 3.84 12.84
N ARG A 102 -14.75 3.45 11.65
CA ARG A 102 -14.90 4.40 10.51
C ARG A 102 -16.15 4.24 9.62
N ILE A 103 -16.46 5.39 8.98
CA ILE A 103 -17.42 5.76 7.91
C ILE A 103 -18.73 4.95 7.89
N VAL A 104 -19.71 5.45 8.65
CA VAL A 104 -21.13 5.12 8.44
C VAL A 104 -21.68 6.12 7.43
N GLY A 105 -21.93 5.67 6.19
CA GLY A 105 -22.61 6.46 5.15
C GLY A 105 -21.67 7.14 4.16
N PHE A 106 -21.65 6.65 2.93
CA PHE A 106 -21.30 7.51 1.79
C PHE A 106 -22.51 8.42 1.53
N SER A 107 -22.43 9.69 1.91
CA SER A 107 -23.43 10.69 1.51
C SER A 107 -23.26 11.00 0.02
N GLN A 108 -24.32 10.86 -0.76
CA GLN A 108 -24.35 11.29 -2.18
C GLN A 108 -24.62 12.80 -2.33
N ASN A 109 -24.64 13.54 -1.22
CA ASN A 109 -24.96 14.96 -1.22
C ASN A 109 -23.69 15.77 -1.52
N ALA A 110 -23.65 16.45 -2.67
CA ALA A 110 -22.46 17.20 -3.12
C ALA A 110 -21.99 18.27 -2.12
N ALA A 111 -22.89 18.82 -1.30
CA ALA A 111 -22.55 19.78 -0.25
C ALA A 111 -21.71 19.17 0.89
N ALA A 112 -21.85 17.86 1.16
CA ALA A 112 -21.08 17.16 2.19
C ALA A 112 -19.64 16.82 1.75
N LEU A 113 -19.31 17.03 0.47
CA LEU A 113 -17.93 16.90 -0.04
C LEU A 113 -17.08 18.15 0.22
N LEU A 114 -17.73 19.30 0.49
CA LEU A 114 -17.07 20.58 0.76
C LEU A 114 -16.83 20.83 2.25
N GLU A 115 -17.55 20.12 3.11
CA GLU A 115 -17.20 20.03 4.53
C GLU A 115 -16.18 18.91 4.70
N GLU A 116 -14.90 19.28 4.77
CA GLU A 116 -13.89 18.46 5.44
C GLU A 116 -14.53 17.84 6.69
N PRO A 117 -14.62 16.50 6.80
CA PRO A 117 -15.38 15.87 7.87
C PRO A 117 -14.80 16.35 9.20
N GLY A 118 -15.60 17.18 9.87
CA GLY A 118 -15.26 17.85 11.09
C GLY A 118 -14.73 16.85 12.13
N LEU A 119 -13.49 17.10 12.50
CA LEU A 119 -12.96 17.05 13.87
C LEU A 119 -14.10 17.02 14.92
N GLY A 120 -14.53 15.83 15.35
CA GLY A 120 -15.77 15.77 16.12
C GLY A 120 -16.20 14.41 16.67
N SER A 121 -15.28 13.66 17.30
CA SER A 121 -15.52 12.93 18.58
C SER A 121 -14.69 11.64 18.71
N LYS A 122 -13.86 11.64 19.75
CA LYS A 122 -13.09 10.53 20.35
C LYS A 122 -12.06 9.88 19.43
N ASP A 123 -10.87 10.48 19.45
CA ASP A 123 -9.63 9.89 18.96
C ASP A 123 -9.44 8.46 19.48
N HIS A 124 -9.51 7.50 18.56
CA HIS A 124 -8.85 6.22 18.74
C HIS A 124 -7.62 6.23 17.84
N ALA A 125 -6.63 7.00 18.30
CA ALA A 125 -5.29 6.90 17.79
C ALA A 125 -4.78 5.45 17.88
N HIS A 126 -3.75 5.12 17.09
CA HIS A 126 -3.06 3.83 17.11
C HIS A 126 -2.85 3.35 18.55
N LYS A 127 -2.77 2.03 18.82
CA LYS A 127 -2.66 1.50 20.20
C LYS A 127 -1.58 2.26 21.02
N ASP A 128 -0.49 2.63 20.36
CA ASP A 128 0.65 3.35 20.95
C ASP A 128 0.42 4.86 21.15
N CYS A 129 -0.57 5.44 20.46
CA CYS A 129 -0.99 6.83 20.57
C CYS A 129 -2.24 7.01 21.46
N GLN A 130 -2.72 5.96 22.14
CA GLN A 130 -3.77 6.10 23.14
C GLN A 130 -3.24 6.86 24.36
N GLN A 131 -4.01 7.82 24.88
CA GLN A 131 -3.59 8.65 26.03
C GLN A 131 -3.15 7.83 27.25
N SER A 132 -3.74 6.65 27.48
CA SER A 132 -3.34 5.73 28.55
C SER A 132 -1.94 5.17 28.35
N GLN A 133 -1.60 4.73 27.13
CA GLN A 133 -0.29 4.19 26.77
C GLN A 133 0.79 5.27 26.72
N MET A 134 0.44 6.47 26.27
CA MET A 134 1.34 7.63 26.31
C MET A 134 1.68 8.01 27.75
N ARG A 135 0.69 8.09 28.65
CA ARG A 135 0.91 8.35 30.08
C ARG A 135 1.72 7.25 30.76
N GLN A 136 1.53 5.99 30.37
CA GLN A 136 2.32 4.88 30.88
C GLN A 136 3.78 4.97 30.42
N SER A 137 4.00 5.25 29.13
CA SER A 137 5.33 5.44 28.57
C SER A 137 6.06 6.63 29.21
N GLU A 138 5.36 7.74 29.45
CA GLU A 138 5.91 8.92 30.12
C GLU A 138 6.33 8.60 31.57
N LYS A 139 5.51 7.82 32.29
CA LYS A 139 5.88 7.33 33.64
C LYS A 139 7.12 6.44 33.59
N SER A 140 7.19 5.50 32.65
CA SER A 140 8.36 4.63 32.48
C SER A 140 9.64 5.42 32.20
N VAL A 141 9.57 6.44 31.33
CA VAL A 141 10.72 7.32 31.04
C VAL A 141 11.15 8.11 32.28
N LYS A 142 10.19 8.65 33.05
CA LYS A 142 10.49 9.35 34.31
C LYS A 142 11.15 8.44 35.35
N THR A 143 10.66 7.22 35.51
CA THR A 143 11.27 6.23 36.43
C THR A 143 12.70 5.88 36.01
N ILE A 144 12.95 5.66 34.72
CA ILE A 144 14.30 5.38 34.21
C ILE A 144 15.23 6.57 34.46
N LYS A 145 14.77 7.79 34.17
CA LYS A 145 15.55 9.00 34.41
C LYS A 145 15.91 9.16 35.90
N GLN A 146 14.95 8.97 36.80
CA GLN A 146 15.20 9.00 38.24
C GLN A 146 16.18 7.90 38.68
N SER A 147 16.10 6.71 38.09
CA SER A 147 17.05 5.63 38.34
C SER A 147 18.47 6.05 37.91
N PHE A 148 18.61 6.67 36.74
CA PHE A 148 19.89 7.19 36.27
C PHE A 148 20.44 8.31 37.14
N GLU A 149 19.60 9.24 37.59
CA GLU A 149 20.00 10.32 38.50
C GLU A 149 20.34 9.81 39.91
N SER A 150 19.74 8.69 40.34
CA SER A 150 20.06 8.03 41.61
C SER A 150 21.32 7.18 41.56
N TYR A 151 21.81 6.84 40.35
CA TYR A 151 23.07 6.14 40.22
C TYR A 151 24.21 7.10 40.52
N ILE A 152 24.95 6.77 41.57
CA ILE A 152 26.24 7.38 41.85
C ILE A 152 27.14 7.07 40.64
N ASN A 153 27.54 8.11 39.92
CA ASN A 153 28.43 7.98 38.79
C ASN A 153 29.81 7.50 39.29
N PRO A 154 30.23 6.26 38.98
CA PRO A 154 31.49 5.70 39.48
C PRO A 154 32.73 6.37 38.87
N PHE A 155 32.54 7.29 37.90
CA PHE A 155 33.58 8.09 37.28
C PHE A 155 33.54 9.56 37.71
N GLU A 156 32.53 10.00 38.48
CA GLU A 156 32.59 11.26 39.22
C GLU A 156 33.39 11.04 40.50
N THR A 157 34.69 10.83 40.31
CA THR A 157 35.68 10.89 41.37
C THR A 157 35.60 12.29 41.99
N PHE A 158 35.13 12.35 43.24
CA PHE A 158 35.61 13.39 44.16
C PHE A 158 37.14 13.35 44.12
N GLY A 159 37.75 14.50 43.85
CA GLY A 159 39.18 14.60 43.65
C GLY A 159 39.99 13.96 44.79
N ASN A 160 41.14 13.41 44.40
CA ASN A 160 42.22 12.86 45.22
C ASN A 160 41.89 11.61 46.05
N ASP A 161 42.40 10.45 45.63
CA ASP A 161 43.77 10.06 45.96
C ASP A 161 44.16 8.71 45.36
N LYS A 162 45.36 8.69 44.76
CA LYS A 162 46.28 7.55 44.61
C LYS A 162 45.70 6.20 44.15
N LEU A 163 45.82 5.95 42.85
CA LEU A 163 45.99 4.59 42.35
C LEU A 163 47.47 4.19 42.56
N ILE A 164 47.70 3.41 43.61
CA ILE A 164 48.85 2.49 43.72
C ILE A 164 48.51 1.24 42.91
#